data_AF-A0A928MAA7-F1
#
_entry.id   AF-A0A928MAA7-F1
#
_cell.length_a   1.000
_cell.length_b   1.000
_cell.length_c   1.000
_cell.angle_alpha   90.00
_cell.angle_beta   90.00
_cell.angle_gamma   90.00
#
_symmetry.space_group_name_H-M   'P 1'
#
loop_
_entity.id
_entity.type
_entity.pdbx_description
1 polymer ?
#
loop_
_entity_poly.entity_id
_entity_poly.type
_entity_poly.pdbx_seq_one_letter_code
_entity_poly.pdbx_strand_id
1 'polypeptide(L)'
;MEGKYEIMLGGEPVGQAAVEKQGLYYRIFCRCRLTGEVMYRVWVTCGEQTENLGLLAPDGDGFSLTARLPVSRLGKGQAVFTARPRHGELAGKFVPLSPETPFAYLHRLENAFLERRNGKLGVVIREGFQD
;
A
#
# COMPACT_ATOMS: atom_id res chain seq x y z
N MET A 1 2.53 22.29 -3.26
CA MET A 1 3.16 21.01 -2.88
C MET A 1 4.17 20.67 -3.95
N GLU A 2 5.26 21.40 -4.05
CA GLU A 2 6.30 21.14 -5.05
C GLU A 2 7.58 20.77 -4.33
N GLY A 3 8.37 19.87 -4.92
CA GLY A 3 9.61 19.38 -4.31
C GLY A 3 9.62 17.88 -4.07
N LYS A 4 10.50 17.44 -3.17
CA LYS A 4 10.70 16.03 -2.82
C LYS A 4 10.16 15.74 -1.44
N TYR A 5 9.50 14.59 -1.30
CA TYR A 5 8.88 14.12 -0.07
C TYR A 5 9.29 12.67 0.17
N GLU A 6 9.47 12.29 1.43
CA GLU A 6 9.62 10.88 1.79
C GLU A 6 8.27 10.16 1.69
N ILE A 7 8.31 8.90 1.29
CA ILE A 7 7.15 8.00 1.32
C ILE A 7 7.32 7.08 2.51
N MET A 8 6.36 7.12 3.43
CA MET A 8 6.42 6.38 4.68
C MET A 8 5.60 5.09 4.60
N LEU A 9 6.08 4.00 5.18
CA LEU A 9 5.35 2.75 5.42
C LEU A 9 5.49 2.39 6.89
N GLY A 10 4.38 2.38 7.63
CA GLY A 10 4.42 2.02 9.07
C GLY A 10 5.31 2.94 9.92
N GLY A 11 5.55 4.18 9.49
CA GLY A 11 6.43 5.14 10.18
C GLY A 11 7.87 5.16 9.68
N GLU A 12 8.25 4.22 8.80
CA GLU A 12 9.61 4.14 8.23
C GLU A 12 9.66 4.68 6.79
N PRO A 13 10.73 5.40 6.40
CA PRO A 13 10.90 5.88 5.03
C PRO A 13 11.27 4.72 4.09
N VAL A 14 10.46 4.52 3.04
CA VAL A 14 10.66 3.43 2.05
C VAL A 14 10.91 3.93 0.63
N GLY A 15 10.86 5.24 0.42
CA GLY A 15 11.00 5.83 -0.91
C GLY A 15 10.84 7.34 -0.93
N GLN A 16 10.76 7.88 -2.13
CA GLN A 16 10.59 9.31 -2.36
C GLN A 16 9.52 9.59 -3.41
N ALA A 17 8.78 10.68 -3.21
CA ALA A 17 7.90 11.29 -4.18
C ALA A 17 8.49 12.63 -4.64
N ALA A 18 8.65 12.81 -5.96
CA ALA A 18 8.93 14.09 -6.58
C ALA A 18 7.63 14.67 -7.14
N VAL A 19 7.36 15.94 -6.82
CA VAL A 19 6.14 16.64 -7.22
C VAL A 19 6.46 17.91 -7.96
N GLU A 20 5.85 18.06 -9.14
CA GLU A 20 5.94 19.24 -9.99
C GLU A 20 4.53 19.74 -10.34
N LYS A 21 4.31 21.06 -10.30
CA LYS A 21 3.05 21.63 -10.77
C LYS A 21 3.07 21.82 -12.29
N GLN A 22 2.08 21.27 -12.98
CA GLN A 22 1.84 21.42 -14.41
C GLN A 22 0.44 22.02 -14.64
N GLY A 23 0.35 23.35 -14.57
CA GLY A 23 -0.90 24.09 -14.69
C GLY A 23 -1.88 23.76 -13.55
N LEU A 24 -3.02 23.15 -13.90
CA LEU A 24 -4.06 22.76 -12.95
C LEU A 24 -3.84 21.38 -12.31
N TYR A 25 -2.72 20.73 -12.61
CA TYR A 25 -2.39 19.40 -12.10
C TYR A 25 -1.03 19.40 -11.41
N TYR A 26 -0.86 18.50 -10.45
CA TYR A 26 0.44 18.03 -10.02
C TYR A 26 0.80 16.77 -10.81
N ARG A 27 2.04 16.72 -11.31
CA ARG A 27 2.68 15.49 -11.77
C ARG A 27 3.51 14.95 -10.62
N ILE A 28 3.25 13.71 -10.24
CA ILE A 28 3.87 13.06 -9.08
C ILE A 28 4.59 11.81 -9.59
N PHE A 29 5.86 11.70 -9.26
CA PHE A 29 6.67 10.50 -9.52
C PHE A 29 7.14 9.91 -8.20
N CYS A 30 6.81 8.65 -7.96
CA CYS A 30 7.21 7.91 -6.77
C CYS A 30 8.21 6.81 -7.14
N ARG A 31 9.24 6.63 -6.31
CA ARG A 31 10.13 5.47 -6.36
C ARG A 31 10.37 4.94 -4.95
N CYS A 32 10.19 3.64 -4.75
CA CYS A 32 10.29 2.97 -3.45
C CYS A 32 11.13 1.69 -3.55
N ARG A 33 11.75 1.31 -2.42
CA ARG A 33 12.27 -0.04 -2.20
C ARG A 33 11.40 -0.73 -1.17
N LEU A 34 10.75 -1.81 -1.59
CA LEU A 34 9.80 -2.58 -0.81
C LEU A 34 10.12 -4.06 -0.96
N THR A 35 9.66 -4.90 -0.03
CA THR A 35 9.93 -6.35 -0.05
C THR A 35 9.29 -7.07 -1.23
N GLY A 36 8.25 -6.49 -1.84
CA GLY A 36 7.51 -7.06 -2.97
C GLY A 36 6.55 -8.20 -2.60
N GLU A 37 6.47 -8.57 -1.32
CA GLU A 37 5.58 -9.64 -0.84
C GLU A 37 4.09 -9.29 -1.02
N VAL A 38 3.76 -8.00 -0.99
CA VAL A 38 2.41 -7.47 -1.21
C VAL A 38 2.44 -6.27 -2.14
N MET A 39 1.32 -6.00 -2.82
CA MET A 39 1.19 -4.78 -3.62
C MET A 39 0.89 -3.58 -2.71
N TYR A 40 1.48 -2.42 -2.99
CA TYR A 40 1.30 -1.20 -2.20
C TYR A 40 0.67 -0.08 -3.03
N ARG A 41 -0.23 0.69 -2.42
CA ARG A 41 -0.76 1.94 -2.97
C ARG A 41 -0.11 3.13 -2.29
N VAL A 42 0.13 4.19 -3.04
CA VAL A 42 0.59 5.47 -2.47
C VAL A 42 -0.60 6.38 -2.24
N TRP A 43 -0.62 7.00 -1.08
CA TRP A 43 -1.58 8.03 -0.68
C TRP A 43 -0.84 9.32 -0.40
N VAL A 44 -1.49 10.44 -0.69
CA VAL A 44 -1.03 11.76 -0.26
C VAL A 44 -2.09 12.38 0.64
N THR A 45 -1.67 12.89 1.80
CA THR A 45 -2.52 13.63 2.73
C THR A 45 -2.01 15.06 2.80
N CYS A 46 -2.91 16.04 2.67
CA CYS A 46 -2.61 17.47 2.78
C CYS A 46 -3.71 18.15 3.59
N GLY A 47 -3.40 18.48 4.85
CA GLY A 47 -4.42 18.88 5.83
C GLY A 47 -5.40 17.72 6.08
N GLU A 48 -6.70 17.98 5.96
CA GLU A 48 -7.76 16.98 6.14
C GLU A 48 -8.05 16.14 4.89
N GLN A 49 -7.49 16.51 3.73
CA GLN A 49 -7.74 15.83 2.47
C GLN A 49 -6.74 14.71 2.24
N THR A 50 -7.23 13.56 1.80
CA THR A 50 -6.42 12.38 1.48
C THR A 50 -6.81 11.82 0.13
N GLU A 51 -5.82 11.64 -0.76
CA GLU A 51 -6.01 11.18 -2.14
C GLU A 51 -5.18 9.93 -2.40
N ASN A 52 -5.75 8.99 -3.17
CA ASN A 52 -5.09 7.77 -3.61
C ASN A 52 -4.40 8.02 -4.95
N LEU A 53 -3.08 7.89 -5.00
CA LEU A 53 -2.30 8.13 -6.21
C LEU A 53 -2.24 6.92 -7.15
N GLY A 54 -2.45 5.71 -6.61
CA GLY A 54 -2.42 4.47 -7.38
C GLY A 54 -1.50 3.40 -6.79
N LEU A 55 -1.33 2.33 -7.57
CA LEU A 55 -0.54 1.15 -7.21
C LEU A 55 0.92 1.34 -7.63
N LEU A 56 1.86 1.00 -6.75
CA LEU A 56 3.27 0.87 -7.09
C LEU A 56 3.47 -0.37 -7.97
N ALA A 57 4.08 -0.18 -9.14
CA ALA A 57 4.43 -1.24 -10.07
C ALA A 57 5.93 -1.55 -9.97
N PRO A 58 6.35 -2.82 -10.18
CA PRO A 58 7.78 -3.14 -10.27
C PRO A 58 8.49 -2.32 -11.37
N ASP A 59 9.65 -1.79 -11.05
CA ASP A 59 10.50 -1.00 -11.97
C ASP A 59 11.98 -1.09 -11.57
N GLY A 60 12.71 -1.96 -12.29
CA GLY A 60 14.12 -2.27 -12.00
C GLY A 60 14.29 -2.98 -10.66
N ASP A 61 15.10 -2.38 -9.78
CA ASP A 61 15.41 -2.88 -8.43
C ASP A 61 14.39 -2.48 -7.35
N GLY A 62 13.28 -1.87 -7.74
CA GLY A 62 12.28 -1.36 -6.81
C GLY A 62 10.90 -1.24 -7.44
N PHE A 63 10.14 -0.24 -6.97
CA PHE A 63 8.78 0.01 -7.42
C PHE A 63 8.58 1.48 -7.73
N SER A 64 7.80 1.78 -8.77
CA SER A 64 7.49 3.14 -9.18
C SER A 64 6.01 3.37 -9.45
N LEU A 65 5.62 4.64 -9.38
CA LEU A 65 4.28 5.11 -9.73
C LEU A 65 4.41 6.52 -10.33
N THR A 66 3.75 6.76 -11.46
CA THR A 66 3.52 8.11 -11.97
C THR A 66 2.04 8.42 -11.88
N ALA A 67 1.70 9.52 -11.21
CA ALA A 67 0.32 9.96 -11.02
C ALA A 67 0.14 11.41 -11.45
N ARG A 68 -1.09 11.75 -11.85
CA ARG A 68 -1.55 13.12 -12.06
C ARG A 68 -2.72 13.40 -11.12
N LEU A 69 -2.63 14.50 -10.37
CA LEU A 69 -3.64 14.88 -9.39
C LEU A 69 -4.06 16.34 -9.63
N PRO A 70 -5.35 16.65 -9.83
CA PRO A 70 -5.80 18.03 -9.91
C PRO A 70 -5.43 18.81 -8.65
N VAL A 71 -4.95 20.04 -8.80
CA VAL A 71 -4.55 20.90 -7.67
C VAL A 71 -5.72 21.15 -6.73
N SER A 72 -6.96 21.15 -7.24
CA SER A 72 -8.19 21.35 -6.47
C SER A 72 -8.55 20.19 -5.52
N ARG A 73 -7.95 19.01 -5.68
CA ARG A 73 -8.18 17.83 -4.82
C ARG A 73 -7.28 17.80 -3.57
N LEU A 74 -6.42 18.79 -3.40
CA LEU A 74 -5.55 18.89 -2.23
C LEU A 74 -5.85 20.14 -1.43
N GLY A 75 -5.88 19.96 -0.11
CA GLY A 75 -6.09 21.03 0.85
C GLY A 75 -4.86 21.91 1.01
N LYS A 76 -4.94 22.85 1.96
CA LYS A 76 -3.79 23.61 2.44
C LYS A 76 -3.07 22.82 3.52
N GLY A 77 -1.74 22.87 3.54
CA GLY A 77 -0.92 22.23 4.56
C GLY A 77 0.35 21.60 4.00
N GLN A 78 1.11 20.94 4.87
CA GLN A 78 2.24 20.12 4.47
C GLN A 78 1.73 18.78 3.94
N ALA A 79 2.29 18.33 2.82
CA ALA A 79 1.94 17.06 2.24
C ALA A 79 2.73 15.92 2.88
N VAL A 80 2.03 14.82 3.15
CA VAL A 80 2.58 13.58 3.68
C VAL A 80 2.23 12.45 2.73
N PHE A 81 3.24 11.68 2.31
CA PHE A 81 3.06 10.54 1.43
C PHE A 81 3.19 9.24 2.21
N THR A 82 2.22 8.33 2.04
CA THR A 82 2.23 7.03 2.70
C THR A 82 2.03 5.90 1.70
N ALA A 83 2.86 4.87 1.80
CA ALA A 83 2.61 3.59 1.16
C ALA A 83 1.72 2.76 2.10
N ARG A 84 0.65 2.17 1.55
CA ARG A 84 -0.25 1.28 2.27
C ARG A 84 -0.44 0.00 1.47
N PRO A 85 -0.40 -1.18 2.10
CA PRO A 85 -0.77 -2.43 1.43
C PRO A 85 -2.12 -2.31 0.72
N ARG A 86 -2.22 -2.81 -0.52
CA ARG A 86 -3.46 -2.80 -1.33
C ARG A 86 -4.58 -3.58 -0.64
N HIS A 87 -4.20 -4.68 -0.02
CA HIS A 87 -5.01 -5.38 0.96
C HIS A 87 -4.47 -4.93 2.32
N GLY A 88 -5.29 -4.40 3.21
CA GLY A 88 -4.84 -4.14 4.60
C GLY A 88 -4.40 -5.45 5.28
N GLU A 89 -4.25 -5.45 6.61
CA GLU A 89 -4.39 -6.73 7.33
C GLU A 89 -5.63 -7.40 6.76
N LEU A 90 -5.47 -8.61 6.22
CA LEU A 90 -6.59 -9.26 5.57
C LEU A 90 -7.63 -9.44 6.67
N ALA A 91 -8.80 -8.82 6.49
CA ALA A 91 -9.91 -9.01 7.41
C ALA A 91 -10.33 -10.47 7.31
N GLY A 92 -10.36 -11.15 8.45
CA GLY A 92 -10.64 -12.58 8.49
C GLY A 92 -9.86 -13.29 9.59
N LYS A 93 -10.09 -14.60 9.65
CA LYS A 93 -9.45 -15.46 10.64
C LYS A 93 -8.02 -15.78 10.18
N PHE A 94 -7.03 -15.25 10.88
CA PHE A 94 -5.63 -15.67 10.73
C PHE A 94 -5.43 -17.04 11.37
N VAL A 95 -4.94 -18.00 10.59
CA VAL A 95 -4.60 -19.36 11.04
C VAL A 95 -3.10 -19.57 10.81
N PRO A 96 -2.28 -19.70 11.86
CA PRO A 96 -0.85 -19.91 11.70
C PRO A 96 -0.57 -21.25 11.02
N LEU A 97 0.44 -21.27 10.16
CA LEU A 97 0.96 -22.50 9.55
C LEU A 97 2.06 -23.08 10.45
N SER A 98 2.01 -24.39 10.68
CA SER A 98 3.06 -25.16 11.33
C SER A 98 3.34 -26.41 10.49
N PRO A 99 4.62 -26.72 10.19
CA PRO A 99 4.98 -27.91 9.41
C PRO A 99 4.48 -29.22 10.05
N GLU A 100 4.38 -29.24 11.37
CA GLU A 100 4.08 -30.46 12.16
C GLU A 100 2.59 -30.80 12.20
N THR A 101 1.71 -29.92 11.71
CA THR A 101 0.25 -30.09 11.82
C THR A 101 -0.45 -29.87 10.49
N PRO A 102 -1.28 -30.81 10.03
CA PRO A 102 -2.13 -30.62 8.85
C PRO A 102 -2.99 -29.38 8.97
N PHE A 103 -3.10 -28.61 7.88
CA PHE A 103 -3.90 -27.41 7.85
C PHE A 103 -5.40 -27.74 7.82
N ALA A 104 -6.12 -27.46 8.90
CA ALA A 104 -7.52 -27.88 9.07
C ALA A 104 -8.53 -27.21 8.11
N TYR A 105 -8.14 -26.13 7.42
CA TYR A 105 -9.04 -25.31 6.60
C TYR A 105 -8.77 -25.38 5.10
N LEU A 106 -8.25 -26.51 4.61
CA LEU A 106 -7.99 -26.72 3.17
C LEU A 106 -9.21 -26.38 2.30
N HIS A 107 -10.42 -26.73 2.75
CA HIS A 107 -11.68 -26.46 2.07
C HIS A 107 -12.02 -24.96 1.93
N ARG A 108 -11.32 -24.06 2.63
CA ARG A 108 -11.56 -22.60 2.58
C ARG A 108 -10.46 -21.85 1.84
N LEU A 109 -9.51 -22.55 1.22
CA LEU A 109 -8.36 -21.92 0.57
C LEU A 109 -8.74 -21.03 -0.62
N GLU A 110 -9.90 -21.27 -1.25
CA GLU A 110 -10.45 -20.44 -2.33
C GLU A 110 -10.60 -18.96 -1.93
N ASN A 111 -10.87 -18.69 -0.64
CA ASN A 111 -11.07 -17.36 -0.10
C ASN A 111 -9.95 -16.95 0.88
N ALA A 112 -8.79 -17.57 0.73
CA ALA A 112 -7.70 -17.42 1.68
C ALA A 112 -6.43 -16.85 1.05
N PHE A 113 -5.64 -16.16 1.86
CA PHE A 113 -4.42 -15.49 1.45
C PHE A 113 -3.31 -15.77 2.47
N LEU A 114 -2.07 -15.88 2.00
CA LEU A 114 -0.91 -15.97 2.88
C LEU A 114 -0.59 -14.60 3.49
N GLU A 115 -0.34 -14.56 4.80
CA GLU A 115 0.02 -13.36 5.56
C GLU A 115 1.10 -13.70 6.60
N ARG A 116 1.98 -12.74 6.92
CA ARG A 116 2.84 -12.78 8.10
C ARG A 116 2.29 -11.84 9.17
N ARG A 117 1.94 -12.37 10.35
CA ARG A 117 1.47 -11.60 11.51
C ARG A 117 2.31 -11.92 12.74
N ASN A 118 2.89 -10.90 13.37
CA ASN A 118 3.81 -11.04 14.52
C ASN A 118 4.93 -12.08 14.30
N GLY A 119 5.56 -12.05 13.11
CA GLY A 119 6.66 -12.96 12.73
C GLY A 119 6.24 -14.39 12.35
N LYS A 120 4.96 -14.75 12.44
CA LYS A 120 4.46 -16.08 12.07
C LYS A 120 3.82 -16.05 10.68
N LEU A 121 4.16 -17.04 9.85
CA LEU A 121 3.47 -17.28 8.59
C LEU A 121 2.12 -17.93 8.88
N GLY A 122 1.07 -17.44 8.24
CA GLY A 122 -0.27 -18.00 8.35
C GLY A 122 -1.10 -17.74 7.11
N VAL A 123 -2.30 -18.28 7.16
CA VAL A 123 -3.34 -18.10 6.15
C VAL A 123 -4.45 -17.28 6.77
N VAL A 124 -4.81 -16.16 6.14
CA VAL A 124 -6.04 -15.44 6.49
C VAL A 124 -7.16 -15.94 5.60
N ILE A 125 -8.20 -16.46 6.24
CA ILE A 125 -9.43 -16.88 5.58
C ILE A 125 -10.43 -15.73 5.69
N ARG A 126 -10.84 -15.18 4.56
CA ARG A 126 -11.89 -14.16 4.53
C ARG A 126 -13.24 -14.80 4.84
N GLU A 127 -14.04 -14.16 5.68
CA GLU A 127 -15.46 -14.49 5.75
C GLU A 127 -16.12 -13.93 4.49
N GLY A 128 -16.88 -14.77 3.78
CA GLY A 128 -17.37 -14.45 2.44
C GLY A 128 -18.23 -13.18 2.42
N PHE A 129 -18.04 -12.36 1.39
CA PHE A 129 -19.09 -11.47 0.92
C PHE A 129 -20.29 -12.36 0.54
N GLN A 130 -21.41 -12.21 1.24
CA GLN A 130 -22.70 -12.55 0.66
C GLN A 130 -23.08 -11.37 -0.23
N ASP A 131 -23.29 -11.64 -1.52
CA ASP A 131 -23.85 -10.69 -2.49
C ASP A 131 -25.21 -10.13 -2.04
#